data_AF-A0A7C6SRJ9-F1
#
_entry.id   AF-A0A7C6SRJ9-F1
#
_cell.length_a   1.000
_cell.length_b   1.000
_cell.length_c   1.000
_cell.angle_alpha   90.00
_cell.angle_beta   90.00
_cell.angle_gamma   90.00
#
_symmetry.space_group_name_H-M   'P 1'
#
loop_
_entity.id
_entity.type
_entity.pdbx_description
1 polymer ?
#
loop_
_entity_poly.entity_id
_entity_poly.type
_entity_poly.pdbx_seq_one_letter_code
_entity_poly.pdbx_strand_id
1 'polypeptide(L)'
;NDQVYRGLDAQHKNAHRAVQETAGVYAYSGDRYAQCYYTASNGGQTESAFNAWGRERVSYLPITEDPYDLENPDSEVRRAMLPKIVTDGVVFSPAFTDAIKAALVPHLEKQGINPALESFRIDQVVGAQVHTARHGGDSRLMTRVQLELMLSAQRARQADNDEEVSISGAVPTQQPGQSPWLPMAPLSASMKVDLDYFETVEALLHLSINRNANELVSVRETDDAFVLEARRYGHGVGLSQRGAEWMAKTYSWTYEQILRFYYPGISLRTRDIKQHTRAPLQADFLSTPGPIPTATPRPTLMPLTQTPAPEQWVVAVHGVSRNSTLNLREQPNLSGKVLVQLYYGQKLLVLEKLSDGWLHVRTDVLEGYVMEQYVERVLSSE
;
A
#
# COMPACT_ATOMS: atom_id res chain seq x y z
N ASN A 1 16.26 -4.85 -3.41
CA ASN A 1 16.12 -4.77 -1.94
C ASN A 1 17.23 -5.55 -1.27
N ASP A 2 18.42 -5.00 -1.40
CA ASP A 2 19.58 -5.28 -0.58
C ASP A 2 19.50 -4.44 0.69
N GLN A 3 20.02 -4.98 1.80
CA GLN A 3 20.11 -4.24 3.06
C GLN A 3 21.26 -3.24 2.97
N VAL A 4 21.01 -2.00 3.40
CA VAL A 4 22.02 -0.93 3.36
C VAL A 4 23.02 -1.11 4.50
N TYR A 5 24.29 -1.33 4.17
CA TYR A 5 25.37 -1.28 5.14
C TYR A 5 25.83 0.17 5.36
N ARG A 6 25.64 0.69 6.57
CA ARG A 6 26.01 2.08 6.93
C ARG A 6 27.44 2.23 7.45
N GLY A 7 28.26 1.18 7.35
CA GLY A 7 29.60 1.16 7.95
C GLY A 7 29.61 0.59 9.36
N LEU A 8 30.81 0.47 9.93
CA LEU A 8 31.02 0.05 11.30
C LEU A 8 30.83 1.27 12.22
N ASP A 9 29.91 1.18 13.17
CA ASP A 9 29.75 2.17 14.22
C ASP A 9 30.32 1.63 15.53
N ALA A 10 31.42 2.26 15.99
CA ALA A 10 32.14 1.88 17.19
C ALA A 10 31.30 1.97 18.48
N GLN A 11 30.17 2.66 18.46
CA GLN A 11 29.29 2.80 19.62
C GLN A 11 28.47 1.54 19.91
N HIS A 12 28.27 0.65 18.93
CA HIS A 12 27.49 -0.59 19.09
C HIS A 12 28.26 -1.73 19.79
N LYS A 13 28.81 -1.45 20.98
CA LYS A 13 29.65 -2.39 21.75
C LYS A 13 28.99 -3.76 21.99
N ASN A 14 27.69 -3.78 22.28
CA ASN A 14 26.95 -5.04 22.51
C ASN A 14 26.82 -5.88 21.24
N ALA A 15 26.56 -5.24 20.10
CA ALA A 15 26.51 -5.94 18.82
C ALA A 15 27.88 -6.50 18.44
N HIS A 16 28.95 -5.73 18.66
CA HIS A 16 30.32 -6.21 18.42
C HIS A 16 30.64 -7.45 19.25
N ARG A 17 30.30 -7.43 20.53
CA ARG A 17 30.46 -8.59 21.42
C ARG A 17 29.65 -9.79 20.94
N ALA A 18 28.37 -9.61 20.60
CA ALA A 18 27.52 -10.69 20.09
C ALA A 18 28.09 -11.34 18.82
N VAL A 19 28.61 -10.53 17.88
CA VAL A 19 29.28 -11.03 16.67
C VAL A 19 30.54 -11.83 17.00
N GLN A 20 31.33 -11.37 17.98
CA GLN A 20 32.54 -12.09 18.41
C GLN A 20 32.20 -13.40 19.11
N GLU A 21 31.20 -13.42 19.99
CA GLU A 21 30.76 -14.62 20.73
C GLU A 21 30.12 -15.67 19.83
N THR A 22 29.53 -15.27 18.70
CA THR A 22 28.90 -16.16 17.71
C THR A 22 29.77 -16.36 16.47
N ALA A 23 31.05 -16.00 16.54
CA ALA A 23 31.96 -16.06 15.41
C ALA A 23 32.10 -17.50 14.88
N GLY A 24 31.85 -17.69 13.58
CA GLY A 24 31.94 -18.99 12.94
C GLY A 24 30.73 -19.91 13.16
N VAL A 25 29.67 -19.44 13.83
CA VAL A 25 28.42 -20.19 13.99
C VAL A 25 27.52 -19.98 12.76
N TYR A 26 27.07 -21.06 12.14
CA TYR A 26 26.19 -21.03 10.98
C TYR A 26 24.98 -21.94 11.17
N ALA A 27 23.83 -21.52 10.63
CA ALA A 27 22.62 -22.32 10.56
C ALA A 27 22.58 -23.19 9.31
N TYR A 28 22.18 -24.46 9.46
CA TYR A 28 22.05 -25.44 8.39
C TYR A 28 20.67 -26.08 8.39
N SER A 29 20.14 -26.31 7.20
CA SER A 29 19.04 -27.23 6.94
C SER A 29 19.57 -28.40 6.13
N GLY A 30 19.62 -29.58 6.75
CA GLY A 30 20.37 -30.72 6.22
C GLY A 30 21.85 -30.38 6.05
N ASP A 31 22.37 -30.49 4.83
CA ASP A 31 23.77 -30.18 4.49
C ASP A 31 23.98 -28.80 3.84
N ARG A 32 22.91 -28.01 3.71
CA ARG A 32 22.95 -26.67 3.11
C ARG A 32 22.81 -25.59 4.17
N TYR A 33 23.36 -24.41 3.91
CA TYR A 33 23.11 -23.22 4.73
C TYR A 33 21.61 -22.90 4.74
N ALA A 34 21.07 -22.67 5.93
CA ALA A 34 19.69 -22.25 6.10
C ALA A 34 19.52 -20.77 5.72
N GLN A 35 18.47 -20.46 4.98
CA GLN A 35 18.08 -19.09 4.68
C GLN A 35 17.33 -18.49 5.89
N CYS A 36 18.04 -17.71 6.70
CA CYS A 36 17.51 -17.11 7.92
C CYS A 36 16.89 -15.74 7.63
N TYR A 37 15.70 -15.73 7.03
CA TYR A 37 14.92 -14.50 6.81
C TYR A 37 14.42 -13.93 8.13
N TYR A 38 14.45 -12.61 8.27
CA TYR A 38 13.99 -11.93 9.47
C TYR A 38 13.24 -10.66 9.13
N THR A 39 12.36 -10.24 10.04
CA THR A 39 11.49 -9.08 9.91
C THR A 39 11.50 -8.27 11.20
N ALA A 40 11.07 -7.00 11.17
CA ALA A 40 11.02 -6.17 12.37
C ALA A 40 10.01 -6.73 13.39
N SER A 41 8.79 -7.01 12.93
CA SER A 41 7.74 -7.65 13.72
C SER A 41 6.89 -8.58 12.85
N ASN A 42 6.54 -9.76 13.38
CA ASN A 42 5.67 -10.73 12.71
C ASN A 42 4.18 -10.39 12.85
N GLY A 43 3.81 -9.57 13.83
CA GLY A 43 2.44 -9.18 14.15
C GLY A 43 1.65 -10.26 14.88
N GLY A 44 2.31 -11.21 15.53
CA GLY A 44 1.69 -12.33 16.25
C GLY A 44 1.66 -13.67 15.51
N GLN A 45 2.04 -13.73 14.23
CA GLN A 45 2.18 -14.98 13.48
C GLN A 45 3.24 -14.83 12.39
N THR A 46 4.11 -15.82 12.22
CA THR A 46 5.06 -15.88 11.10
C THR A 46 4.34 -16.19 9.79
N GLU A 47 4.97 -15.87 8.66
CA GLU A 47 4.49 -16.21 7.33
C GLU A 47 5.42 -17.24 6.67
N SER A 48 4.86 -18.07 5.80
CA SER A 48 5.67 -18.98 4.99
C SER A 48 6.34 -18.26 3.82
N ALA A 49 7.53 -18.74 3.43
CA ALA A 49 8.21 -18.22 2.24
C ALA A 49 7.42 -18.44 0.94
N PHE A 50 6.57 -19.49 0.90
CA PHE A 50 5.67 -19.78 -0.21
C PHE A 50 4.59 -18.69 -0.34
N ASN A 51 3.91 -18.36 0.74
CA ASN A 51 2.86 -17.34 0.72
C ASN A 51 3.42 -15.95 0.45
N ALA A 52 4.56 -15.60 1.06
CA ALA A 52 5.14 -14.27 0.93
C ALA A 52 5.71 -14.00 -0.48
N TRP A 53 6.28 -15.01 -1.14
CA TRP A 53 7.07 -14.79 -2.37
C TRP A 53 6.81 -15.80 -3.50
N GLY A 54 5.86 -16.73 -3.36
CA GLY A 54 5.58 -17.76 -4.36
C GLY A 54 6.71 -18.77 -4.57
N ARG A 55 7.63 -18.90 -3.60
CA ARG A 55 8.76 -19.84 -3.66
C ARG A 55 8.36 -21.24 -3.21
N GLU A 56 9.21 -22.22 -3.45
CA GLU A 56 9.02 -23.59 -2.91
C GLU A 56 8.79 -23.57 -1.39
N ARG A 57 8.01 -24.56 -0.90
CA ARG A 57 7.76 -24.72 0.53
C ARG A 57 9.08 -25.08 1.23
N VAL A 58 9.53 -24.19 2.10
CA VAL A 58 10.73 -24.38 2.93
C VAL A 58 10.30 -24.86 4.31
N SER A 59 10.70 -26.08 4.68
CA SER A 59 10.21 -26.75 5.91
C SER A 59 10.53 -26.00 7.20
N TYR A 60 11.68 -25.30 7.25
CA TYR A 60 12.12 -24.52 8.40
C TYR A 60 11.62 -23.06 8.37
N LEU A 61 10.71 -22.71 7.45
CA LEU A 61 10.01 -21.41 7.42
C LEU A 61 8.48 -21.62 7.36
N PRO A 62 7.88 -22.27 8.38
CA PRO A 62 6.43 -22.47 8.44
C PRO A 62 5.68 -21.22 8.92
N ILE A 63 4.36 -21.26 8.77
CA ILE A 63 3.43 -20.39 9.49
C ILE A 63 3.36 -20.91 10.93
N THR A 64 3.71 -20.08 11.91
CA THR A 64 3.75 -20.43 13.33
C THR A 64 3.28 -19.23 14.14
N GLU A 65 2.56 -19.50 15.23
CA GLU A 65 2.18 -18.48 16.20
C GLU A 65 3.41 -17.84 16.83
N ASP A 66 3.41 -16.51 16.94
CA ASP A 66 4.48 -15.73 17.55
C ASP A 66 3.91 -14.86 18.70
N PRO A 67 3.50 -15.49 19.83
CA PRO A 67 2.91 -14.76 20.94
C PRO A 67 3.90 -13.76 21.56
N TYR A 68 5.20 -14.02 21.46
CA TYR A 68 6.25 -13.19 22.04
C TYR A 68 6.38 -11.84 21.32
N ASP A 69 6.23 -11.82 20.00
CA ASP A 69 6.12 -10.57 19.23
C ASP A 69 4.84 -9.79 19.57
N LEU A 70 3.73 -10.50 19.82
CA LEU A 70 2.44 -9.91 20.19
C LEU A 70 2.45 -9.28 21.58
N GLU A 71 3.13 -9.92 22.55
CA GLU A 71 3.31 -9.45 23.92
C GLU A 71 4.24 -8.22 24.03
N ASN A 72 5.15 -8.04 23.07
CA ASN A 72 6.12 -6.95 23.13
C ASN A 72 5.42 -5.58 22.93
N PRO A 73 5.45 -4.67 23.92
CA PRO A 73 4.82 -3.35 23.80
C PRO A 73 5.53 -2.42 22.80
N ASP A 74 6.77 -2.72 22.43
CA ASP A 74 7.57 -1.94 21.48
C ASP A 74 7.34 -2.37 20.01
N SER A 75 6.50 -3.38 19.78
CA SER A 75 6.03 -3.75 18.44
C SER A 75 5.12 -2.66 17.87
N GLU A 76 5.29 -2.33 16.58
CA GLU A 76 4.46 -1.32 15.91
C GLU A 76 3.02 -1.84 15.79
N VAL A 77 2.05 -1.04 16.27
CA VAL A 77 0.61 -1.33 16.19
C VAL A 77 -0.13 -0.08 15.77
N ARG A 78 -0.92 -0.18 14.70
CA ARG A 78 -1.90 0.86 14.32
C ARG A 78 -3.27 0.47 14.83
N ARG A 79 -4.03 1.45 15.32
CA ARG A 79 -5.34 1.22 15.93
C ARG A 79 -6.37 2.18 15.37
N ALA A 80 -7.57 1.68 15.13
CA ALA A 80 -8.74 2.47 14.82
C ALA A 80 -9.89 2.04 15.73
N MET A 81 -10.59 3.01 16.31
CA MET A 81 -11.72 2.77 17.20
C MET A 81 -13.02 3.05 16.46
N LEU A 82 -13.87 2.04 16.33
CA LEU A 82 -15.22 2.17 15.80
C LEU A 82 -16.19 2.23 16.98
N PRO A 83 -16.75 3.40 17.33
CA PRO A 83 -17.67 3.49 18.46
C PRO A 83 -18.94 2.68 18.19
N LYS A 84 -19.46 2.01 19.22
CA LYS A 84 -20.71 1.23 19.13
C LYS A 84 -21.90 2.14 18.88
N ILE A 85 -21.90 3.33 19.48
CA ILE A 85 -22.91 4.37 19.25
C ILE A 85 -22.36 5.36 18.23
N VAL A 86 -23.08 5.56 17.14
CA VAL A 86 -22.65 6.44 16.05
C VAL A 86 -23.28 7.82 16.23
N THR A 87 -22.44 8.85 16.42
CA THR A 87 -22.87 10.24 16.50
C THR A 87 -22.97 10.84 15.10
N ASP A 88 -24.05 11.57 14.83
CA ASP A 88 -24.32 12.24 13.53
C ASP A 88 -24.28 11.32 12.31
N GLY A 89 -24.43 10.00 12.53
CA GLY A 89 -24.34 8.99 11.47
C GLY A 89 -22.94 8.77 10.89
N VAL A 90 -21.89 9.33 11.52
CA VAL A 90 -20.50 9.23 11.04
C VAL A 90 -19.74 8.13 11.79
N VAL A 91 -19.36 7.07 11.08
CA VAL A 91 -18.51 6.00 11.58
C VAL A 91 -17.06 6.35 11.27
N PHE A 92 -16.26 6.67 12.30
CA PHE A 92 -14.83 7.03 12.24
C PHE A 92 -14.50 8.30 11.41
N SER A 93 -14.86 8.33 10.13
CA SER A 93 -14.71 9.47 9.24
C SER A 93 -15.84 9.50 8.19
N PRO A 94 -16.15 10.66 7.58
CA PRO A 94 -17.14 10.73 6.51
C PRO A 94 -16.83 9.80 5.34
N ALA A 95 -15.56 9.73 4.91
CA ALA A 95 -15.13 8.85 3.81
C ALA A 95 -15.31 7.36 4.15
N PHE A 96 -15.03 6.94 5.38
CA PHE A 96 -15.28 5.56 5.81
C PHE A 96 -16.78 5.24 5.89
N THR A 97 -17.56 6.21 6.37
CA THR A 97 -19.02 6.13 6.40
C THR A 97 -19.60 5.95 5.00
N ASP A 98 -19.14 6.73 4.03
CA ASP A 98 -19.59 6.63 2.64
C ASP A 98 -19.25 5.28 2.03
N ALA A 99 -18.06 4.72 2.31
CA ALA A 99 -17.68 3.39 1.87
C ALA A 99 -18.59 2.29 2.46
N ILE A 100 -18.93 2.39 3.75
CA ILE A 100 -19.90 1.49 4.40
C ILE A 100 -21.27 1.60 3.73
N LYS A 101 -21.77 2.83 3.55
CA LYS A 101 -23.09 3.09 2.97
C LYS A 101 -23.17 2.58 1.54
N ALA A 102 -22.14 2.81 0.72
CA ALA A 102 -22.06 2.27 -0.63
C ALA A 102 -22.14 0.73 -0.66
N ALA A 103 -21.46 0.06 0.28
CA ALA A 103 -21.51 -1.40 0.39
C ALA A 103 -22.85 -1.94 0.94
N LEU A 104 -23.64 -1.12 1.63
CA LEU A 104 -24.98 -1.46 2.10
C LEU A 104 -26.05 -1.35 1.01
N VAL A 105 -25.87 -0.50 -0.01
CA VAL A 105 -26.87 -0.23 -1.06
C VAL A 105 -27.48 -1.52 -1.66
N PRO A 106 -26.70 -2.52 -2.11
CA PRO A 106 -27.27 -3.73 -2.70
C PRO A 106 -28.09 -4.58 -1.71
N HIS A 107 -27.84 -4.44 -0.41
CA HIS A 107 -28.60 -5.12 0.64
C HIS A 107 -29.93 -4.41 0.91
N LEU A 108 -29.93 -3.07 0.88
CA LEU A 108 -31.13 -2.24 1.04
C LEU A 108 -32.11 -2.42 -0.12
N GLU A 109 -31.62 -2.45 -1.36
CA GLU A 109 -32.45 -2.67 -2.56
C GLU A 109 -33.20 -4.00 -2.50
N LYS A 110 -32.51 -5.08 -2.09
CA LYS A 110 -33.12 -6.41 -1.92
C LYS A 110 -34.22 -6.44 -0.88
N GLN A 111 -34.22 -5.51 0.08
CA GLN A 111 -35.22 -5.41 1.14
C GLN A 111 -36.30 -4.35 0.84
N GLY A 112 -36.28 -3.72 -0.35
CA GLY A 112 -37.25 -2.68 -0.71
C GLY A 112 -37.08 -1.38 0.08
N ILE A 113 -35.87 -1.14 0.60
CA ILE A 113 -35.49 0.08 1.33
C ILE A 113 -34.88 1.08 0.34
N ASN A 114 -35.08 2.38 0.56
CA ASN A 114 -34.53 3.42 -0.31
C ASN A 114 -32.99 3.32 -0.35
N PRO A 115 -32.39 3.08 -1.54
CA PRO A 115 -30.94 2.91 -1.67
C PRO A 115 -30.15 4.22 -1.71
N ALA A 116 -30.82 5.39 -1.78
CA ALA A 116 -30.14 6.67 -1.82
C ALA A 116 -29.28 6.86 -0.56
N LEU A 117 -28.06 7.38 -0.71
CA LEU A 117 -27.14 7.49 0.45
C LEU A 117 -27.73 8.41 1.52
N GLU A 118 -28.47 9.45 1.15
CA GLU A 118 -29.15 10.37 2.06
C GLU A 118 -30.40 9.77 2.74
N SER A 119 -30.93 8.64 2.25
CA SER A 119 -32.18 8.05 2.76
C SER A 119 -31.99 7.07 3.91
N PHE A 120 -30.76 6.86 4.36
CA PHE A 120 -30.46 6.09 5.55
C PHE A 120 -29.24 6.61 6.30
N ARG A 121 -29.19 6.31 7.60
CA ARG A 121 -28.06 6.58 8.49
C ARG A 121 -27.70 5.35 9.30
N ILE A 122 -26.44 5.27 9.68
CA ILE A 122 -25.93 4.25 10.60
C ILE A 122 -26.13 4.79 12.01
N ASP A 123 -26.87 4.05 12.84
CA ASP A 123 -27.13 4.43 14.23
C ASP A 123 -26.14 3.77 15.20
N GLN A 124 -25.81 2.49 14.95
CA GLN A 124 -24.91 1.73 15.82
C GLN A 124 -24.06 0.74 15.03
N VAL A 125 -22.84 0.51 15.52
CA VAL A 125 -22.02 -0.64 15.19
C VAL A 125 -22.23 -1.68 16.29
N VAL A 126 -22.83 -2.81 15.94
CA VAL A 126 -23.17 -3.87 16.91
C VAL A 126 -22.26 -5.08 16.79
N GLY A 127 -21.48 -5.17 15.72
CA GLY A 127 -20.49 -6.23 15.52
C GLY A 127 -19.40 -5.82 14.54
N ALA A 128 -18.20 -6.36 14.74
CA ALA A 128 -17.10 -6.24 13.80
C ALA A 128 -16.22 -7.50 13.88
N GLN A 129 -15.85 -8.06 12.73
CA GLN A 129 -14.95 -9.22 12.66
C GLN A 129 -14.11 -9.20 11.39
N VAL A 130 -12.92 -9.75 11.47
CA VAL A 130 -12.05 -10.00 10.31
C VAL A 130 -12.24 -11.44 9.83
N HIS A 131 -12.23 -11.64 8.51
CA HIS A 131 -12.37 -12.97 7.94
C HIS A 131 -11.72 -13.07 6.56
N THR A 132 -11.84 -14.26 5.95
CA THR A 132 -11.23 -14.62 4.67
C THR A 132 -9.70 -14.53 4.71
N ALA A 133 -9.05 -15.65 5.06
CA ALA A 133 -7.60 -15.76 5.01
C ALA A 133 -7.10 -15.74 3.55
N ARG A 134 -6.17 -14.84 3.23
CA ARG A 134 -5.62 -14.68 1.86
C ARG A 134 -5.10 -15.99 1.26
N HIS A 135 -4.44 -16.80 2.08
CA HIS A 135 -3.79 -18.04 1.66
C HIS A 135 -4.52 -19.30 2.14
N GLY A 136 -5.68 -19.15 2.80
CA GLY A 136 -6.37 -20.24 3.48
C GLY A 136 -5.54 -20.89 4.60
N GLY A 137 -6.02 -22.02 5.12
CA GLY A 137 -5.33 -22.79 6.16
C GLY A 137 -5.07 -21.97 7.42
N ASP A 138 -3.85 -22.06 7.95
CA ASP A 138 -3.46 -21.46 9.23
C ASP A 138 -3.08 -19.97 9.14
N SER A 139 -3.07 -19.39 7.94
CA SER A 139 -2.69 -17.98 7.73
C SER A 139 -3.70 -17.02 8.36
N ARG A 140 -3.24 -16.15 9.26
CA ARG A 140 -4.04 -15.05 9.85
C ARG A 140 -4.04 -13.78 9.03
N LEU A 141 -3.47 -13.79 7.83
CA LEU A 141 -3.54 -12.67 6.90
C LEU A 141 -4.97 -12.55 6.32
N MET A 142 -5.83 -11.85 7.04
CA MET A 142 -7.25 -11.64 6.67
C MET A 142 -7.38 -10.54 5.63
N THR A 143 -8.31 -10.70 4.68
CA THR A 143 -8.54 -9.73 3.59
C THR A 143 -9.90 -9.04 3.68
N ARG A 144 -10.81 -9.48 4.56
CA ARG A 144 -12.15 -8.91 4.69
C ARG A 144 -12.44 -8.48 6.11
N VAL A 145 -13.19 -7.38 6.23
CA VAL A 145 -13.79 -6.92 7.49
C VAL A 145 -15.30 -6.93 7.31
N GLN A 146 -15.99 -7.67 8.17
CA GLN A 146 -17.43 -7.63 8.28
C GLN A 146 -17.83 -6.69 9.41
N LEU A 147 -18.76 -5.78 9.12
CA LEU A 147 -19.42 -4.96 10.14
C LEU A 147 -20.89 -5.36 10.23
N GLU A 148 -21.43 -5.36 11.44
CA GLU A 148 -22.85 -5.52 11.71
C GLU A 148 -23.40 -4.21 12.29
N LEU A 149 -24.45 -3.69 11.66
CA LEU A 149 -24.89 -2.31 11.82
C LEU A 149 -26.39 -2.23 12.08
N MET A 150 -26.80 -1.36 13.00
CA MET A 150 -28.19 -0.92 13.12
C MET A 150 -28.36 0.39 12.35
N LEU A 151 -29.43 0.48 11.57
CA LEU A 151 -29.68 1.58 10.64
C LEU A 151 -31.05 2.19 10.88
N SER A 152 -31.19 3.46 10.54
CA SER A 152 -32.48 4.12 10.32
C SER A 152 -32.59 4.44 8.84
N ALA A 153 -33.69 4.06 8.20
CA ALA A 153 -33.85 4.19 6.75
C ALA A 153 -35.28 4.54 6.34
N GLN A 154 -35.41 5.12 5.14
CA GLN A 154 -36.70 5.31 4.49
C GLN A 154 -37.16 4.02 3.81
N ARG A 155 -38.36 3.56 4.16
CA ARG A 155 -38.98 2.36 3.56
C ARG A 155 -39.99 2.77 2.49
N ALA A 156 -40.15 1.93 1.47
CA ALA A 156 -41.21 2.12 0.50
C ALA A 156 -42.56 2.12 1.21
N ARG A 157 -43.45 3.02 0.81
CA ARG A 157 -44.84 2.97 1.25
C ARG A 157 -45.48 1.76 0.58
N GLN A 158 -45.84 0.73 1.33
CA GLN A 158 -46.56 -0.42 0.78
C GLN A 158 -47.86 0.10 0.14
N ALA A 159 -48.11 -0.30 -1.12
CA ALA A 159 -49.46 -0.23 -1.64
C ALA A 159 -50.26 -1.27 -0.87
N ASP A 160 -51.30 -0.85 -0.15
CA ASP A 160 -52.32 -1.76 0.37
C ASP A 160 -52.81 -2.61 -0.81
N ASN A 161 -52.34 -3.85 -0.85
CA ASN A 161 -52.86 -4.90 -1.71
C ASN A 161 -53.39 -6.04 -0.84
N ASP A 162 -53.91 -5.69 0.35
CA ASP A 162 -54.91 -6.53 1.00
C ASP A 162 -56.21 -6.33 0.22
N GLU A 163 -56.59 -7.39 -0.50
CA GLU A 163 -57.85 -7.51 -1.21
C GLU A 163 -59.04 -7.34 -0.25
N GLU A 164 -59.48 -6.11 -0.02
CA GLU A 164 -60.91 -5.84 0.10
C GLU A 164 -61.42 -5.36 -1.26
N VAL A 165 -62.02 -6.29 -2.00
CA VAL A 165 -62.75 -6.02 -3.24
C VAL A 165 -63.95 -5.13 -2.91
N SER A 166 -63.73 -3.82 -2.87
CA SER A 166 -64.80 -2.83 -2.88
C SER A 166 -65.32 -2.68 -4.31
N ILE A 167 -66.53 -3.20 -4.55
CA ILE A 167 -67.27 -3.21 -5.83
C ILE A 167 -67.74 -1.81 -6.29
N SER A 168 -67.23 -0.72 -5.70
CA SER A 168 -67.52 0.65 -6.12
C SER A 168 -66.29 1.24 -6.80
N GLY A 169 -66.40 1.48 -8.12
CA GLY A 169 -65.34 1.97 -9.02
C GLY A 169 -64.77 3.36 -8.69
N ALA A 170 -64.05 3.47 -7.58
CA ALA A 170 -63.13 4.56 -7.33
C ALA A 170 -61.71 4.02 -7.50
N VAL A 171 -61.05 4.42 -8.59
CA VAL A 171 -59.60 4.26 -8.75
C VAL A 171 -58.94 4.99 -7.58
N PRO A 172 -58.02 4.36 -6.80
CA PRO A 172 -57.28 5.08 -5.78
C PRO A 172 -56.38 6.09 -6.50
N THR A 173 -56.77 7.36 -6.50
CA THR A 173 -55.91 8.45 -6.93
C THR A 173 -54.81 8.58 -5.89
N GLN A 174 -53.60 8.09 -6.21
CA GLN A 174 -52.39 8.58 -5.57
C GLN A 174 -52.42 10.11 -5.65
N GLN A 175 -52.44 10.79 -4.50
CA GLN A 175 -52.36 12.24 -4.46
C GLN A 175 -51.09 12.69 -5.20
N PRO A 176 -51.20 13.52 -6.25
CA PRO A 176 -50.03 14.01 -6.98
C PRO A 176 -49.15 14.81 -6.01
N GLY A 177 -47.93 14.34 -5.75
CA GLY A 177 -46.93 15.06 -4.95
C GLY A 177 -46.49 14.42 -3.63
N GLN A 178 -47.04 13.27 -3.21
CA GLN A 178 -46.49 12.55 -2.06
C GLN A 178 -45.27 11.69 -2.45
N SER A 179 -44.16 11.84 -1.74
CA SER A 179 -42.97 11.01 -1.91
C SER A 179 -43.33 9.52 -1.75
N PRO A 180 -42.81 8.62 -2.60
CA PRO A 180 -43.05 7.17 -2.48
C PRO A 180 -42.42 6.56 -1.21
N TRP A 181 -41.62 7.34 -0.49
CA TRP A 181 -40.88 6.92 0.69
C TRP A 181 -41.55 7.41 1.98
N LEU A 182 -41.52 6.57 3.00
CA LEU A 182 -41.87 6.95 4.38
C LEU A 182 -40.72 7.76 5.02
N PRO A 183 -40.99 8.58 6.06
CA PRO A 183 -39.95 9.21 6.85
C PRO A 183 -38.95 8.17 7.40
N MET A 184 -37.72 8.60 7.59
CA MET A 184 -36.65 7.74 8.10
C MET A 184 -37.00 7.24 9.50
N ALA A 185 -36.93 5.92 9.70
CA ALA A 185 -37.21 5.28 10.98
C ALA A 185 -36.20 4.15 11.26
N PRO A 186 -35.93 3.82 12.53
CA PRO A 186 -35.06 2.71 12.90
C PRO A 186 -35.55 1.38 12.32
N LEU A 187 -34.62 0.57 11.80
CA LEU A 187 -34.87 -0.79 11.39
C LEU A 187 -34.80 -1.74 12.60
N SER A 188 -35.63 -2.78 12.58
CA SER A 188 -35.68 -3.78 13.66
C SER A 188 -34.57 -4.83 13.59
N ALA A 189 -33.94 -4.99 12.42
CA ALA A 189 -32.90 -5.97 12.18
C ALA A 189 -31.57 -5.27 11.87
N SER A 190 -30.48 -5.85 12.35
CA SER A 190 -29.13 -5.46 11.97
C SER A 190 -28.82 -5.89 10.53
N MET A 191 -27.90 -5.17 9.90
CA MET A 191 -27.38 -5.49 8.58
C MET A 191 -25.90 -5.77 8.62
N LYS A 192 -25.47 -6.80 7.90
CA LYS A 192 -24.06 -7.15 7.74
C LYS A 192 -23.54 -6.61 6.42
N VAL A 193 -22.33 -6.06 6.46
CA VAL A 193 -21.63 -5.55 5.28
C VAL A 193 -20.19 -6.00 5.31
N ASP A 194 -19.69 -6.45 4.15
CA ASP A 194 -18.33 -6.92 3.97
C ASP A 194 -17.52 -5.91 3.17
N LEU A 195 -16.41 -5.46 3.76
CA LEU A 195 -15.47 -4.50 3.18
C LEU A 195 -14.14 -5.18 2.87
N ASP A 196 -13.46 -4.73 1.82
CA ASP A 196 -12.09 -5.15 1.55
C ASP A 196 -11.13 -4.45 2.52
N TYR A 197 -10.30 -5.23 3.22
CA TYR A 197 -9.40 -4.67 4.20
C TYR A 197 -8.31 -3.81 3.54
N PHE A 198 -7.61 -4.33 2.53
CA PHE A 198 -6.43 -3.67 1.97
C PHE A 198 -6.77 -2.58 0.95
N GLU A 199 -7.91 -2.69 0.25
CA GLU A 199 -8.33 -1.68 -0.73
C GLU A 199 -9.10 -0.53 -0.09
N THR A 200 -9.77 -0.77 1.05
CA THR A 200 -10.70 0.22 1.64
C THR A 200 -10.37 0.49 3.10
N VAL A 201 -10.50 -0.51 3.98
CA VAL A 201 -10.48 -0.29 5.44
C VAL A 201 -9.13 0.24 5.92
N GLU A 202 -8.02 -0.32 5.44
CA GLU A 202 -6.66 0.03 5.85
C GLU A 202 -6.38 1.52 5.63
N ALA A 203 -6.70 2.02 4.43
CA ALA A 203 -6.46 3.41 4.05
C ALA A 203 -7.40 4.37 4.81
N LEU A 204 -8.70 4.05 4.86
CA LEU A 204 -9.71 4.92 5.46
C LEU A 204 -9.64 4.98 6.99
N LEU A 205 -9.06 3.96 7.62
CA LEU A 205 -8.83 3.91 9.07
C LEU A 205 -7.38 4.25 9.46
N HIS A 206 -6.52 4.62 8.51
CA HIS A 206 -5.11 4.95 8.73
C HIS A 206 -4.32 3.83 9.43
N LEU A 207 -4.58 2.57 9.04
CA LEU A 207 -4.00 1.37 9.66
C LEU A 207 -2.71 0.88 9.00
N SER A 208 -2.27 1.52 7.91
CA SER A 208 -1.11 1.07 7.14
C SER A 208 0.21 1.14 7.93
N ILE A 209 1.01 0.07 7.83
CA ILE A 209 2.34 -0.04 8.42
C ILE A 209 3.40 -0.29 7.33
N ASN A 210 3.07 -1.16 6.38
CA ASN A 210 3.96 -1.59 5.31
C ASN A 210 3.60 -0.90 4.00
N ARG A 211 4.49 -1.05 3.02
CA ARG A 211 4.19 -0.69 1.63
C ARG A 211 3.41 -1.77 0.90
N ASN A 212 3.50 -3.01 1.38
CA ASN A 212 2.84 -4.16 0.80
C ASN A 212 1.62 -4.49 1.65
N ALA A 213 0.56 -4.96 1.02
CA ALA A 213 -0.64 -5.43 1.69
C ALA A 213 -0.36 -6.76 2.42
N ASN A 214 0.22 -6.74 3.63
CA ASN A 214 0.59 -7.96 4.35
C ASN A 214 0.43 -7.88 5.86
N GLU A 215 -0.18 -6.81 6.37
CA GLU A 215 -0.54 -6.58 7.76
C GLU A 215 -1.46 -7.67 8.29
N LEU A 216 -1.22 -8.09 9.54
CA LEU A 216 -2.18 -8.90 10.26
C LEU A 216 -3.18 -7.95 10.95
N VAL A 217 -4.46 -8.14 10.65
CA VAL A 217 -5.56 -7.36 11.25
C VAL A 217 -6.33 -8.21 12.24
N SER A 218 -6.71 -7.61 13.36
CA SER A 218 -7.57 -8.22 14.37
C SER A 218 -8.61 -7.21 14.86
N VAL A 219 -9.71 -7.72 15.42
CA VAL A 219 -10.74 -6.91 16.05
C VAL A 219 -10.85 -7.30 17.51
N ARG A 220 -10.87 -6.30 18.40
CA ARG A 220 -11.14 -6.47 19.81
C ARG A 220 -12.34 -5.62 20.21
N GLU A 221 -13.32 -6.24 20.84
CA GLU A 221 -14.48 -5.53 21.39
C GLU A 221 -14.15 -4.92 22.76
N THR A 222 -14.59 -3.69 22.99
CA THR A 222 -14.65 -3.01 24.29
C THR A 222 -16.10 -2.71 24.66
N ASP A 223 -16.33 -2.17 25.85
CA ASP A 223 -17.67 -1.78 26.29
C ASP A 223 -18.31 -0.74 25.35
N ASP A 224 -17.49 0.15 24.78
CA ASP A 224 -17.90 1.33 24.01
C ASP A 224 -17.57 1.27 22.50
N ALA A 225 -16.70 0.35 22.05
CA ALA A 225 -16.18 0.34 20.69
C ALA A 225 -15.76 -1.06 20.20
N PHE A 226 -15.52 -1.16 18.89
CA PHE A 226 -14.74 -2.21 18.27
C PHE A 226 -13.40 -1.61 17.84
N VAL A 227 -12.31 -2.14 18.37
CA VAL A 227 -10.95 -1.68 18.10
C VAL A 227 -10.33 -2.59 17.05
N LEU A 228 -10.08 -2.04 15.87
CA LEU A 228 -9.28 -2.70 14.84
C LEU A 228 -7.80 -2.44 15.13
N GLU A 229 -7.01 -3.50 15.17
CA GLU A 229 -5.56 -3.42 15.32
C GLU A 229 -4.88 -4.02 14.09
N ALA A 230 -4.03 -3.23 13.44
CA ALA A 230 -3.12 -3.69 12.40
C ALA A 230 -1.71 -3.83 12.97
N ARG A 231 -1.09 -4.96 12.64
CA ARG A 231 0.22 -5.39 13.13
C ARG A 231 1.03 -5.98 11.99
N ARG A 232 2.28 -6.35 12.30
CA ARG A 232 3.34 -6.82 11.39
C ARG A 232 4.07 -5.67 10.72
N TYR A 233 5.39 -5.67 10.87
CA TYR A 233 6.28 -4.77 10.17
C TYR A 233 7.38 -5.56 9.46
N GLY A 234 7.30 -5.52 8.13
CA GLY A 234 8.10 -6.30 7.18
C GLY A 234 7.36 -7.55 6.70
N HIS A 235 8.09 -8.49 6.11
CA HIS A 235 7.50 -9.59 5.34
C HIS A 235 6.87 -10.73 6.17
N GLY A 236 7.11 -10.78 7.48
CA GLY A 236 6.56 -11.83 8.36
C GLY A 236 7.26 -13.21 8.28
N VAL A 237 8.11 -13.44 7.27
CA VAL A 237 8.85 -14.71 7.14
C VAL A 237 10.04 -14.80 8.11
N GLY A 238 10.06 -15.86 8.92
CA GLY A 238 11.17 -16.22 9.82
C GLY A 238 11.21 -15.42 11.11
N LEU A 239 12.39 -14.96 11.52
CA LEU A 239 12.60 -14.37 12.85
C LEU A 239 11.99 -12.97 12.98
N SER A 240 11.14 -12.75 14.00
CA SER A 240 10.79 -11.40 14.46
C SER A 240 11.90 -10.84 15.34
N GLN A 241 12.40 -9.65 15.00
CA GLN A 241 13.35 -8.93 15.83
C GLN A 241 12.75 -8.56 17.19
N ARG A 242 11.50 -8.06 17.20
CA ARG A 242 10.77 -7.72 18.43
C ARG A 242 10.44 -8.94 19.27
N GLY A 243 10.05 -10.04 18.65
CA GLY A 243 9.81 -11.29 19.36
C GLY A 243 11.10 -11.86 19.95
N ALA A 244 12.21 -11.86 19.21
CA ALA A 244 13.52 -12.28 19.72
C ALA A 244 14.02 -11.41 20.90
N GLU A 245 13.87 -10.09 20.79
CA GLU A 245 14.17 -9.15 21.88
C GLU A 245 13.34 -9.46 23.12
N TRP A 246 12.04 -9.69 22.97
CA TRP A 246 11.14 -10.00 24.08
C TRP A 246 11.44 -11.35 24.73
N MET A 247 11.70 -12.40 23.93
CA MET A 247 12.13 -13.70 24.41
C MET A 247 13.41 -13.61 25.25
N ALA A 248 14.41 -12.84 24.79
CA ALA A 248 15.66 -12.64 25.53
C ALA A 248 15.44 -11.83 26.82
N LYS A 249 14.69 -10.73 26.74
CA LYS A 249 14.49 -9.78 27.85
C LYS A 249 13.60 -10.33 28.96
N THR A 250 12.48 -10.96 28.60
CA THR A 250 11.42 -11.37 29.53
C THR A 250 11.58 -12.82 29.96
N TYR A 251 11.98 -13.69 29.03
CA TYR A 251 12.05 -15.14 29.26
C TYR A 251 13.49 -15.66 29.41
N SER A 252 14.50 -14.80 29.25
CA SER A 252 15.92 -15.17 29.32
C SER A 252 16.31 -16.30 28.34
N TRP A 253 15.64 -16.37 27.19
CA TRP A 253 15.97 -17.36 26.17
C TRP A 253 17.34 -17.08 25.55
N THR A 254 18.10 -18.14 25.28
CA THR A 254 19.36 -18.05 24.53
C THR A 254 19.11 -17.88 23.04
N TYR A 255 20.11 -17.40 22.29
CA TYR A 255 19.97 -17.24 20.85
C TYR A 255 19.69 -18.59 20.15
N GLU A 256 20.19 -19.71 20.67
CA GLU A 256 19.89 -21.04 20.12
C GLU A 256 18.43 -21.43 20.31
N GLN A 257 17.82 -21.09 21.46
CA GLN A 257 16.40 -21.34 21.71
C GLN A 257 15.53 -20.48 20.79
N ILE A 258 15.86 -19.19 20.67
CA ILE A 258 15.18 -18.24 19.78
C ILE A 258 15.26 -18.71 18.31
N LEU A 259 16.45 -19.09 17.83
CA LEU A 259 16.62 -19.54 16.46
C LEU A 259 15.88 -20.86 16.19
N ARG A 260 15.85 -21.80 17.14
CA ARG A 260 15.09 -23.05 16.98
C ARG A 260 13.58 -22.82 16.93
N PHE A 261 13.08 -21.81 17.63
CA PHE A 261 11.67 -21.42 17.57
C PHE A 261 11.29 -20.89 16.17
N TYR A 262 12.04 -19.92 15.64
CA TYR A 262 11.72 -19.32 14.34
C TYR A 262 12.10 -20.17 13.13
N TYR A 263 13.08 -21.06 13.29
CA TYR A 263 13.58 -21.91 12.22
C TYR A 263 13.57 -23.38 12.66
N PRO A 264 12.39 -24.02 12.79
CA PRO A 264 12.32 -25.38 13.27
C PRO A 264 13.08 -26.34 12.35
N GLY A 265 13.85 -27.25 12.95
CA GLY A 265 14.63 -28.26 12.22
C GLY A 265 15.99 -27.79 11.70
N ILE A 266 16.41 -26.54 11.94
CA ILE A 266 17.80 -26.14 11.65
C ILE A 266 18.77 -26.71 12.68
N SER A 267 20.02 -26.87 12.26
CA SER A 267 21.16 -27.16 13.15
C SER A 267 22.15 -26.00 13.13
N LEU A 268 22.66 -25.63 14.29
CA LEU A 268 23.75 -24.67 14.41
C LEU A 268 25.06 -25.45 14.44
N ARG A 269 26.01 -25.08 13.58
CA ARG A 269 27.33 -25.71 13.51
C ARG A 269 28.41 -24.63 13.47
N THR A 270 29.46 -24.85 14.26
CA THR A 270 30.65 -23.99 14.23
C THR A 270 31.56 -24.44 13.09
N ARG A 271 32.12 -23.46 12.37
CA ARG A 271 33.18 -23.67 11.39
C ARG A 271 34.36 -22.77 11.72
N ASP A 272 35.55 -23.30 11.48
CA ASP A 272 36.77 -22.52 11.55
C ASP A 272 36.77 -21.44 10.46
N ILE A 273 36.55 -20.21 10.90
CA ILE A 273 36.68 -19.03 10.07
C ILE A 273 38.15 -18.59 10.10
N LYS A 274 38.87 -18.83 9.01
CA LYS A 274 40.13 -18.12 8.78
C LYS A 274 39.79 -16.66 8.56
N GLN A 275 40.05 -15.81 9.56
CA GLN A 275 39.98 -14.37 9.36
C GLN A 275 41.00 -13.98 8.31
N HIS A 276 40.53 -13.70 7.10
CA HIS A 276 41.33 -13.00 6.11
C HIS A 276 41.37 -11.53 6.55
N THR A 277 42.41 -11.16 7.29
CA THR A 277 42.77 -9.75 7.44
C THR A 277 43.00 -9.23 6.03
N ARG A 278 42.04 -8.46 5.50
CA ARG A 278 42.27 -7.71 4.28
C ARG A 278 43.53 -6.87 4.53
N ALA A 279 44.45 -6.88 3.58
CA ALA A 279 45.57 -5.95 3.63
C ALA A 279 44.98 -4.54 3.86
N PRO A 280 45.55 -3.75 4.79
CA PRO A 280 45.11 -2.38 4.96
C PRO A 280 45.08 -1.71 3.58
N LEU A 281 43.98 -1.02 3.27
CA LEU A 281 43.93 -0.19 2.07
C LEU A 281 45.17 0.70 2.10
N GLN A 282 46.04 0.56 1.09
CA GLN A 282 47.24 1.38 0.99
C GLN A 282 46.79 2.84 1.03
N ALA A 283 47.54 3.70 1.74
CA ALA A 283 47.24 5.14 1.83
C ALA A 283 47.08 5.76 0.43
N ASP A 284 47.74 5.18 -0.56
CA ASP A 284 47.67 5.50 -1.98
C ASP A 284 46.25 5.41 -2.56
N PHE A 285 45.39 4.51 -2.07
CA PHE A 285 43.97 4.45 -2.46
C PHE A 285 43.11 5.55 -1.85
N LEU A 286 43.58 6.17 -0.75
CA LEU A 286 42.94 7.33 -0.12
C LEU A 286 43.51 8.66 -0.65
N SER A 287 44.67 8.61 -1.32
CA SER A 287 45.41 9.79 -1.77
C SER A 287 45.51 9.92 -3.29
N THR A 288 45.18 8.88 -4.08
CA THR A 288 44.84 9.09 -5.49
C THR A 288 43.64 10.04 -5.52
N PRO A 289 43.79 11.26 -6.08
CA PRO A 289 42.62 12.03 -6.44
C PRO A 289 41.73 11.08 -7.24
N GLY A 290 40.48 10.90 -6.82
CA GLY A 290 39.50 10.27 -7.71
C GLY A 290 39.61 10.95 -9.07
N PRO A 291 39.37 10.24 -10.19
CA PRO A 291 39.41 10.86 -11.51
C PRO A 291 38.64 12.18 -11.39
N ILE A 292 39.29 13.30 -11.75
CA ILE A 292 38.63 14.61 -11.77
C ILE A 292 37.29 14.35 -12.45
N PRO A 293 36.14 14.65 -11.82
CA PRO A 293 34.85 14.37 -12.40
C PRO A 293 34.88 14.88 -13.82
N THR A 294 34.98 13.95 -14.77
CA THR A 294 34.87 14.30 -16.17
C THR A 294 33.40 14.57 -16.28
N ALA A 295 33.05 15.85 -16.45
CA ALA A 295 31.66 16.24 -16.60
C ALA A 295 31.02 15.24 -17.55
N THR A 296 30.00 14.53 -17.09
CA THR A 296 29.27 13.58 -17.92
C THR A 296 29.00 14.28 -19.24
N PRO A 297 29.49 13.77 -20.39
CA PRO A 297 29.39 14.50 -21.64
C PRO A 297 27.93 14.90 -21.80
N ARG A 298 27.69 16.21 -21.89
CA ARG A 298 26.34 16.75 -21.98
C ARG A 298 25.68 16.05 -23.18
N PRO A 299 24.49 15.45 -23.02
CA PRO A 299 23.82 14.75 -24.10
C PRO A 299 23.84 15.64 -25.35
N THR A 300 24.35 15.12 -26.46
CA THR A 300 24.39 15.86 -27.72
C THR A 300 22.95 16.13 -28.13
N LEU A 301 22.58 17.41 -28.20
CA LEU A 301 21.25 17.81 -28.68
C LEU A 301 21.06 17.28 -30.09
N MET A 302 19.87 16.77 -30.37
CA MET A 302 19.54 16.30 -31.71
C MET A 302 19.59 17.49 -32.67
N PRO A 303 20.22 17.35 -33.84
CA PRO A 303 20.28 18.43 -34.81
C PRO A 303 18.88 18.75 -35.36
N LEU A 304 18.70 20.02 -35.70
CA LEU A 304 17.59 20.50 -36.52
C LEU A 304 18.20 21.34 -37.63
N THR A 305 18.40 20.73 -38.79
CA THR A 305 19.00 21.34 -39.98
C THR A 305 17.94 21.92 -40.92
N GLN A 306 16.67 21.55 -40.71
CA GLN A 306 15.54 22.03 -41.51
C GLN A 306 15.23 23.51 -41.25
N THR A 307 15.12 24.28 -42.32
CA THR A 307 14.60 25.66 -42.27
C THR A 307 13.08 25.62 -42.20
N PRO A 308 12.43 26.37 -41.28
CA PRO A 308 10.98 26.38 -41.16
C PRO A 308 10.31 26.91 -42.44
N ALA A 309 9.26 26.23 -42.90
CA ALA A 309 8.34 26.73 -43.91
C ALA A 309 7.50 27.91 -43.37
N PRO A 310 6.77 28.69 -44.19
CA PRO A 310 6.06 29.90 -43.75
C PRO A 310 5.08 29.73 -42.57
N GLU A 311 4.54 28.52 -42.38
CA GLU A 311 3.60 28.19 -41.29
C GLU A 311 4.26 27.46 -40.11
N GLN A 312 5.57 27.22 -40.18
CA GLN A 312 6.34 26.52 -39.16
C GLN A 312 7.24 27.49 -38.42
N TRP A 313 7.61 27.15 -37.20
CA TRP A 313 8.60 27.90 -36.43
C TRP A 313 9.41 26.99 -35.53
N VAL A 314 10.55 27.49 -35.08
CA VAL A 314 11.43 26.75 -34.18
C VAL A 314 11.12 27.15 -32.73
N VAL A 315 11.05 26.15 -31.86
CA VAL A 315 10.97 26.33 -30.41
C VAL A 315 12.17 25.67 -29.73
N ALA A 316 12.54 26.17 -28.56
CA ALA A 316 13.57 25.59 -27.71
C ALA A 316 12.97 25.13 -26.38
N VAL A 317 13.44 24.01 -25.86
CA VAL A 317 13.03 23.48 -24.54
C VAL A 317 13.64 24.34 -23.43
N HIS A 318 12.94 25.39 -23.01
CA HIS A 318 13.38 26.32 -21.95
C HIS A 318 12.42 26.38 -20.74
N GLY A 319 11.20 25.88 -20.86
CA GLY A 319 10.23 25.85 -19.75
C GLY A 319 10.51 24.75 -18.72
N VAL A 320 11.68 24.11 -18.78
CA VAL A 320 12.19 23.18 -17.77
C VAL A 320 13.53 23.69 -17.24
N SER A 321 13.91 23.33 -16.01
CA SER A 321 15.22 23.72 -15.47
C SER A 321 16.36 23.08 -16.26
N ARG A 322 17.57 23.67 -16.22
CA ARG A 322 18.75 23.20 -16.99
C ARG A 322 19.18 21.76 -16.70
N ASN A 323 18.76 21.22 -15.56
CA ASN A 323 19.04 19.84 -15.12
C ASN A 323 17.80 18.93 -15.22
N SER A 324 16.76 19.37 -15.92
CA SER A 324 15.51 18.64 -16.13
C SER A 324 15.30 18.32 -17.61
N THR A 325 14.31 17.49 -17.89
CA THR A 325 13.98 16.99 -19.23
C THR A 325 12.50 17.14 -19.53
N LEU A 326 12.17 17.36 -20.80
CA LEU A 326 10.80 17.37 -21.31
C LEU A 326 10.52 16.06 -22.07
N ASN A 327 9.42 15.38 -21.76
CA ASN A 327 9.05 14.17 -22.48
C ASN A 327 8.45 14.50 -23.86
N LEU A 328 9.03 13.96 -24.92
CA LEU A 328 8.40 13.88 -26.25
C LEU A 328 7.51 12.64 -26.29
N ARG A 329 6.25 12.78 -26.70
CA ARG A 329 5.26 11.70 -26.67
C ARG A 329 4.76 11.33 -28.05
N GLU A 330 4.29 10.10 -28.19
CA GLU A 330 3.70 9.59 -29.43
C GLU A 330 2.30 10.16 -29.71
N GLN A 331 1.57 10.53 -28.67
CA GLN A 331 0.23 11.13 -28.76
C GLN A 331 0.15 12.40 -27.90
N PRO A 332 -0.71 13.37 -28.24
CA PRO A 332 -0.87 14.64 -27.51
C PRO A 332 -1.70 14.48 -26.22
N ASN A 333 -1.27 13.57 -25.33
CA ASN A 333 -1.88 13.38 -24.02
C ASN A 333 -0.85 12.87 -22.99
N LEU A 334 -1.15 13.05 -21.69
CA LEU A 334 -0.23 12.68 -20.61
C LEU A 334 -0.02 11.17 -20.44
N SER A 335 -0.96 10.37 -20.96
CA SER A 335 -0.94 8.90 -20.93
C SER A 335 -0.21 8.29 -22.13
N GLY A 336 0.12 9.10 -23.15
CA GLY A 336 0.79 8.66 -24.37
C GLY A 336 2.21 8.19 -24.09
N LYS A 337 2.65 7.14 -24.81
CA LYS A 337 3.99 6.58 -24.70
C LYS A 337 5.05 7.67 -24.87
N VAL A 338 6.01 7.72 -23.95
CA VAL A 338 7.16 8.62 -24.04
C VAL A 338 8.15 8.03 -25.05
N LEU A 339 8.41 8.78 -26.12
CA LEU A 339 9.37 8.41 -27.16
C LEU A 339 10.80 8.70 -26.69
N VAL A 340 11.05 9.90 -26.19
CA VAL A 340 12.36 10.34 -25.70
C VAL A 340 12.24 11.49 -24.71
N GLN A 341 13.30 11.72 -23.94
CA GLN A 341 13.47 12.89 -23.08
C GLN A 341 14.32 13.95 -23.80
N LEU A 342 13.76 15.14 -23.95
CA LEU A 342 14.40 16.31 -24.55
C LEU A 342 15.06 17.14 -23.46
N TYR A 343 16.31 17.53 -23.70
CA TYR A 343 17.09 18.32 -22.75
C TYR A 343 16.89 19.82 -22.94
N TYR A 344 17.21 20.58 -21.91
CA TYR A 344 17.22 22.05 -21.97
C TYR A 344 17.99 22.56 -23.19
N GLY A 345 17.36 23.45 -23.96
CA GLY A 345 17.92 24.05 -25.17
C GLY A 345 17.77 23.22 -26.44
N GLN A 346 17.17 22.02 -26.39
CA GLN A 346 16.83 21.25 -27.58
C GLN A 346 15.91 22.07 -28.49
N LYS A 347 16.33 22.28 -29.74
CA LYS A 347 15.53 22.95 -30.77
C LYS A 347 14.61 21.94 -31.44
N LEU A 348 13.38 22.35 -31.68
CA LEU A 348 12.32 21.55 -32.29
C LEU A 348 11.61 22.39 -33.34
N LEU A 349 11.32 21.81 -34.50
CA LEU A 349 10.48 22.42 -35.51
C LEU A 349 9.02 22.12 -35.17
N VAL A 350 8.21 23.16 -35.01
CA VAL A 350 6.76 23.00 -34.80
C VAL A 350 6.09 22.85 -36.17
N LEU A 351 5.40 21.74 -36.35
CA LEU A 351 4.64 21.41 -37.55
C LEU A 351 3.19 21.91 -37.46
N GLU A 352 2.59 21.77 -36.28
CA GLU A 352 1.19 22.12 -36.04
C GLU A 352 0.99 22.43 -34.55
N LYS A 353 0.08 23.39 -34.26
CA LYS A 353 -0.40 23.67 -32.91
C LYS A 353 -1.83 23.17 -32.76
N LEU A 354 -2.05 22.30 -31.79
CA LEU A 354 -3.38 21.77 -31.45
C LEU A 354 -4.12 22.71 -30.49
N SER A 355 -5.45 22.64 -30.45
CA SER A 355 -6.31 23.49 -29.60
C SER A 355 -6.03 23.36 -28.10
N ASP A 356 -5.49 22.22 -27.67
CA ASP A 356 -5.39 21.85 -26.26
C ASP A 356 -4.00 22.14 -25.66
N GLY A 357 -3.21 23.02 -26.31
CA GLY A 357 -1.88 23.42 -25.84
C GLY A 357 -0.75 22.43 -26.17
N TRP A 358 -1.03 21.39 -26.97
CA TRP A 358 -0.03 20.48 -27.49
C TRP A 358 0.53 20.97 -28.83
N LEU A 359 1.83 20.80 -29.01
CA LEU A 359 2.54 21.09 -30.24
C LEU A 359 2.99 19.78 -30.87
N HIS A 360 2.69 19.63 -32.16
CA HIS A 360 3.29 18.59 -32.99
C HIS A 360 4.66 19.08 -33.45
N VAL A 361 5.72 18.36 -33.06
CA VAL A 361 7.09 18.80 -33.21
C VAL A 361 7.99 17.74 -33.82
N ARG A 362 9.01 18.18 -34.56
CA ARG A 362 9.97 17.32 -35.23
C ARG A 362 11.41 17.80 -35.02
N THR A 363 12.32 16.83 -34.98
CA THR A 363 13.78 16.98 -35.12
C THR A 363 14.23 16.23 -36.38
N ASP A 364 15.50 16.27 -36.74
CA ASP A 364 15.99 15.52 -37.90
C ASP A 364 15.89 13.98 -37.72
N VAL A 365 15.63 13.50 -36.50
CA VAL A 365 15.65 12.06 -36.15
C VAL A 365 14.30 11.54 -35.65
N LEU A 366 13.49 12.40 -35.01
CA LEU A 366 12.28 12.00 -34.30
C LEU A 366 11.18 13.05 -34.40
N GLU A 367 9.93 12.60 -34.37
CA GLU A 367 8.70 13.40 -34.43
C GLU A 367 7.74 12.94 -33.32
N GLY A 368 6.99 13.87 -32.74
CA GLY A 368 6.04 13.59 -31.68
C GLY A 368 5.44 14.86 -31.08
N TYR A 369 4.87 14.74 -29.89
CA TYR A 369 4.10 15.81 -29.25
C TYR A 369 4.72 16.28 -27.93
N VAL A 370 4.73 17.59 -27.74
CA VAL A 370 5.15 18.26 -26.49
C VAL A 370 4.11 19.30 -26.07
N MET A 371 4.08 19.64 -24.78
CA MET A 371 3.22 20.71 -24.26
C MET A 371 3.88 22.08 -24.48
N GLU A 372 3.11 23.04 -25.01
CA GLU A 372 3.57 24.40 -25.36
C GLU A 372 4.20 25.13 -24.18
N GLN A 373 3.64 24.97 -22.97
CA GLN A 373 4.14 25.67 -21.77
C GLN A 373 5.60 25.36 -21.39
N TYR A 374 6.17 24.28 -21.93
CA TYR A 374 7.55 23.87 -21.64
C TYR A 374 8.56 24.26 -22.72
N VAL A 375 8.11 24.96 -23.77
CA VAL A 375 8.96 25.39 -24.88
C VAL A 375 8.78 26.88 -25.17
N GLU A 376 9.85 27.51 -25.64
CA GLU A 376 9.85 28.93 -25.98
C GLU A 376 10.14 29.10 -27.46
N ARG A 377 9.43 30.01 -28.12
CA ARG A 377 9.67 30.31 -29.54
C ARG A 377 11.04 30.97 -29.71
N VAL A 378 11.87 30.38 -30.57
CA VAL A 378 13.13 30.97 -30.97
C VAL A 378 12.84 31.93 -32.12
N LEU A 379 12.90 33.23 -31.85
CA LEU A 379 12.86 34.24 -32.91
C LEU A 379 14.16 34.14 -33.69
N SER A 380 14.07 34.00 -35.01
CA SER A 380 15.21 34.13 -35.90
C SER A 380 15.70 35.58 -35.83
N SER A 381 16.74 35.84 -35.04
CA SER A 381 17.58 37.01 -35.24
C SER A 381 18.36 36.82 -36.54
N GLU A 382 18.31 37.82 -37.43
CA GLU A 382 19.17 37.93 -38.61
C GLU A 382 20.65 37.68 -38.30
#